data_AF-A0A822ENF9-F1
#
_entry.id   AF-A0A822ENF9-F1
#
_cell.length_a   1.000
_cell.length_b   1.000
_cell.length_c   1.000
_cell.angle_alpha   90.00
_cell.angle_beta   90.00
_cell.angle_gamma   90.00
#
_symmetry.space_group_name_H-M   'P 1'
#
loop_
_entity.id
_entity.type
_entity.pdbx_description
1 polymer ?
#
loop_
_entity_poly.entity_id
_entity_poly.type
_entity_poly.pdbx_seq_one_letter_code
_entity_poly.pdbx_strand_id
1 'polypeptide(L)' 'MPGDLFGPLRWRWESEQQVKIRTKMHKNNGTIEVTVEGIDSQNQAVHREFMSFLSWLRTCAVIRHPNS' A
#
# COMPACT_ATOMS: atom_id res chain seq x y z
N MET A 1 1.39 1.31 18.08
CA MET A 1 2.20 1.69 16.90
C MET A 1 1.25 2.34 15.92
N PRO A 2 1.57 3.50 15.30
CA PRO A 2 0.67 4.09 14.31
C PRO A 2 0.41 3.03 13.24
N GLY A 3 -0.89 2.70 13.08
CA GLY A 3 -1.36 1.49 12.43
C GLY A 3 -0.76 1.31 11.05
N ASP A 4 -0.45 0.06 10.70
CA ASP A 4 0.07 -0.33 9.39
C ASP A 4 -0.86 0.22 8.30
N LEU A 5 -0.40 1.25 7.59
CA LEU A 5 -1.16 1.97 6.57
C LEU A 5 -1.64 1.02 5.46
N PHE A 6 -0.88 -0.05 5.22
CA PHE A 6 -1.18 -1.08 4.23
C PHE A 6 -1.89 -2.29 4.83
N GLY A 7 -2.26 -2.26 6.11
CA GLY A 7 -2.95 -3.34 6.82
C GLY A 7 -4.23 -3.82 6.10
N PRO A 8 -5.13 -2.92 5.65
CA PRO A 8 -6.32 -3.31 4.91
C PRO A 8 -6.01 -4.02 3.59
N LEU A 9 -5.00 -3.54 2.85
CA LEU A 9 -4.55 -4.16 1.60
C LEU A 9 -3.93 -5.54 1.85
N ARG A 10 -3.07 -5.66 2.87
CA ARG A 10 -2.46 -6.94 3.26
C ARG A 10 -3.54 -7.96 3.59
N TRP A 11 -4.50 -7.60 4.44
CA TRP A 11 -5.56 -8.51 4.84
C TRP A 11 -6.35 -9.04 3.64
N ARG A 12 -6.77 -8.14 2.73
CA ARG A 12 -7.55 -8.53 1.55
C ARG A 12 -6.77 -9.45 0.62
N TRP A 13 -5.58 -9.03 0.21
CA TRP A 13 -4.76 -9.76 -0.76
C TRP A 13 -4.23 -11.11 -0.26
N GLU A 14 -3.90 -11.20 1.03
CA GLU A 14 -3.52 -12.47 1.65
C GLU A 14 -4.73 -13.39 1.86
N SER A 15 -5.91 -12.85 2.19
CA SER A 15 -7.14 -13.64 2.34
C SER A 15 -7.61 -14.27 1.02
N GLU A 16 -7.38 -13.59 -0.09
CA GLU A 16 -7.73 -14.07 -1.43
C GLU A 16 -6.64 -14.99 -2.02
N GLN A 17 -5.53 -15.25 -1.28
CA GLN A 17 -4.35 -16.02 -1.73
C GLN A 17 -3.71 -15.52 -3.02
N GLN A 18 -3.97 -14.29 -3.42
CA GLN A 18 -3.51 -13.74 -4.71
C GLN A 18 -2.07 -13.26 -4.65
N VAL A 19 -1.65 -12.77 -3.47
CA VAL A 19 -0.42 -11.98 -3.31
C VAL A 19 0.03 -11.94 -1.85
N LYS A 20 1.34 -11.89 -1.64
CA LYS A 20 1.99 -11.68 -0.35
C LYS A 20 2.59 -10.27 -0.30
N ILE A 21 2.21 -9.48 0.72
CA ILE A 21 2.72 -8.11 0.89
C ILE A 21 3.68 -8.06 2.08
N ARG A 22 4.87 -7.52 1.85
CA ARG A 22 5.83 -7.18 2.90
C ARG A 22 6.04 -5.68 2.95
N THR A 23 6.02 -5.11 4.15
CA THR A 23 6.30 -3.68 4.35
C THR A 23 7.50 -3.52 5.27
N LYS A 24 8.48 -2.72 4.85
CA LYS A 24 9.66 -2.38 5.65
C LYS A 24 9.74 -0.87 5.82
N MET A 25 9.66 -0.41 7.06
CA MET A 25 9.83 1.01 7.38
C MET A 25 11.32 1.32 7.53
N HIS A 26 11.83 2.24 6.73
CA HIS A 26 13.16 2.80 6.84
C HIS A 26 13.12 4.02 7.75
N LYS A 27 13.54 3.83 9.01
CA LYS A 27 13.49 4.88 10.05
C LYS A 27 14.35 6.12 9.71
N ASN A 28 15.37 5.95 8.88
CA ASN A 28 16.36 7.00 8.59
C ASN A 28 15.84 8.11 7.66
N ASN A 29 14.80 7.83 6.87
CA ASN A 29 14.28 8.76 5.85
C ASN A 29 12.74 8.80 5.83
N GLY A 30 12.09 8.22 6.83
CA GLY A 30 10.62 8.16 6.91
C GLY A 30 9.96 7.41 5.75
N THR A 31 10.73 6.61 4.99
CA THR A 31 10.23 5.91 3.80
C THR A 31 9.69 4.53 4.18
N ILE A 32 8.62 4.12 3.52
CA ILE A 32 8.07 2.76 3.63
C ILE A 32 8.34 2.05 2.30
N GLU A 33 9.10 0.98 2.37
CA GLU A 33 9.30 0.05 1.25
C GLU A 33 8.19 -1.00 1.29
N VAL A 34 7.51 -1.20 0.16
CA VAL A 34 6.43 -2.17 0.00
C VAL A 34 6.81 -3.15 -1.11
N THR A 35 6.89 -4.43 -0.77
CA THR A 35 7.16 -5.52 -1.71
C THR A 35 5.92 -6.37 -1.86
N VAL A 36 5.48 -6.61 -3.10
CA VAL A 36 4.30 -7.41 -3.42
C VAL A 36 4.76 -8.59 -4.27
N GLU A 37 4.58 -9.81 -3.77
CA GLU A 37 4.96 -11.07 -4.44
C GLU A 37 3.67 -11.82 -4.81
N GLY A 38 3.41 -12.03 -6.10
CA GLY A 38 2.14 -12.58 -6.59
C GLY A 38 2.27 -13.48 -7.81
N ILE A 39 1.18 -14.15 -8.15
CA ILE A 39 1.05 -14.91 -9.41
C ILE A 39 0.88 -13.91 -10.55
N ASP A 40 1.59 -14.12 -11.67
CA ASP A 40 1.59 -13.16 -12.78
C ASP A 40 0.19 -12.90 -13.37
N SER A 41 -0.68 -13.92 -13.36
CA SER A 41 -2.08 -13.78 -13.78
C SER A 41 -2.91 -12.82 -12.92
N GLN A 42 -2.48 -12.55 -11.68
CA GLN A 42 -3.12 -11.65 -10.72
C GLN A 42 -2.45 -10.25 -10.71
N ASN A 43 -1.24 -10.11 -11.28
CA ASN A 43 -0.43 -8.89 -11.17
C ASN A 43 -1.13 -7.64 -11.69
N GLN A 44 -1.88 -7.70 -12.79
CA GLN A 44 -2.58 -6.52 -13.32
C GLN A 44 -3.73 -6.04 -12.43
N ALA A 45 -4.45 -6.96 -11.77
CA ALA A 45 -5.54 -6.60 -10.87
C ALA A 45 -4.98 -5.95 -9.60
N VAL A 46 -3.97 -6.60 -9.00
CA VAL A 46 -3.23 -6.10 -7.84
C VAL A 46 -2.60 -4.75 -8.11
N HIS A 47 -1.96 -4.56 -9.27
CA HIS A 47 -1.35 -3.28 -9.64
C HIS A 47 -2.40 -2.16 -9.75
N ARG A 48 -3.57 -2.43 -10.35
CA ARG A 48 -4.66 -1.46 -10.43
C ARG A 48 -5.22 -1.08 -9.06
N GLU A 49 -5.41 -2.05 -8.18
CA GLU A 49 -5.84 -1.78 -6.80
C GLU A 49 -4.79 -0.99 -6.02
N PHE A 50 -3.51 -1.34 -6.17
CA PHE A 50 -2.40 -0.63 -5.53
C PHE A 50 -2.35 0.84 -5.97
N MET A 51 -2.44 1.10 -7.28
CA MET A 51 -2.42 2.46 -7.82
C MET A 51 -3.66 3.26 -7.39
N SER A 52 -4.82 2.61 -7.27
CA SER A 52 -6.03 3.25 -6.74
C SER A 52 -5.87 3.63 -5.27
N PHE A 53 -5.31 2.74 -4.46
CA PHE A 53 -5.01 3.03 -3.06
C PHE A 53 -4.00 4.17 -2.91
N LEU A 54 -2.91 4.17 -3.70
CA LEU A 54 -1.93 5.27 -3.68
C LEU A 54 -2.55 6.60 -4.14
N SER A 55 -3.45 6.56 -5.12
CA SER A 55 -4.18 7.75 -5.57
C SER A 55 -5.07 8.31 -4.45
N TRP A 56 -5.83 7.45 -3.76
CA TRP A 56 -6.60 7.85 -2.57
C TRP A 56 -5.69 8.42 -1.48
N LEU A 57 -4.57 7.74 -1.19
CA LEU A 57 -3.60 8.18 -0.19
C LEU A 57 -3.05 9.58 -0.53
N ARG A 58 -2.69 9.82 -1.79
CA ARG A 58 -2.21 11.11 -2.28
C ARG A 58 -3.28 12.19 -2.12
N THR A 59 -4.53 11.90 -2.49
CA THR A 59 -5.64 12.84 -2.31
C THR A 59 -5.85 13.17 -0.83
N CYS A 60 -5.86 12.17 0.05
CA CYS A 60 -6.02 12.38 1.49
C CYS A 60 -4.81 13.10 2.14
N ALA A 61 -3.60 12.87 1.64
CA ALA A 61 -2.40 13.56 2.08
C ALA A 61 -2.39 15.03 1.61
N VAL A 62 -2.87 15.30 0.39
CA VAL A 62 -2.99 16.67 -0.16
C VAL A 62 -4.05 17.49 0.57
N ILE A 63 -5.16 16.88 1.04
CA ILE A 63 -6.19 17.58 1.83
C ILE A 63 -5.68 18.00 3.23
N ARG A 64 -4.55 17.46 3.71
CA ARG A 64 -3.94 17.82 5.00
C ARG A 64 -2.85 18.90 4.93
N HIS A 65 -2.66 19.55 3.80
CA HIS A 65 -2.00 20.85 3.76
C HIS A 65 -3.07 21.95 3.63
N PRO A 66 -3.75 22.34 4.73
CA PRO A 66 -4.41 23.64 4.73
C PRO A 66 -3.28 24.67 4.64
N ASN A 67 -3.13 25.29 3.48
CA ASN A 67 -2.32 26.48 3.20
C ASN A 67 -1.13 26.71 4.14
N SER A 68 0.07 26.36 3.69
CA SER A 68 1.24 27.14 4.15
C SER A 68 1.21 28.52 3.54
#